data_AF-A0A654E5Z2-F1
#
_entry.id   AF-A0A654E5Z2-F1
#
_cell.length_a   1.000
_cell.length_b   1.000
_cell.length_c   1.000
_cell.angle_alpha   90.00
_cell.angle_beta   90.00
_cell.angle_gamma   90.00
#
_symmetry.space_group_name_H-M   'P 1'
#
loop_
_entity.id
_entity.type
_entity.pdbx_description
1 polymer ?
#
loop_
_entity_poly.entity_id
_entity_poly.type
_entity_poly.pdbx_seq_one_letter_code
_entity_poly.pdbx_strand_id
1 'polypeptide(L)'
;MTDPISPSLLEAWNTYGQYLAYAIAGVGVLILLGHYLKLLTTTDAKSKYDYINMHEINLLWYGFLLILIGASLYANTLRANTTWLWFFVWIFVTLMVSMIVGVVIQNVLKFYYPFFIEKRLKKLRFTPRISPDGRKMKLLSEEEEDVYLDEGMQAEEDAFSVDYDVWVDEVSGYTKIEKYNGRLHALQCSECNYQTLKIDREEVVQEATTTEEGELMKYYTCGYCGHKERKSFSISKLRSEEETTA
;
A
#
# COMPACT_ATOMS: atom_id res chain seq x y z
N MET A 1 21.84 -32.84 22.77
CA MET A 1 20.72 -31.88 23.00
C MET A 1 19.47 -32.57 23.58
N THR A 2 19.61 -33.70 24.27
CA THR A 2 18.49 -34.38 24.94
C THR A 2 18.40 -34.01 26.42
N ASP A 3 19.39 -33.29 26.94
CA ASP A 3 19.38 -32.82 28.32
C ASP A 3 18.21 -31.84 28.54
N PRO A 4 17.53 -31.94 29.70
CA PRO A 4 16.46 -31.02 30.05
C PRO A 4 17.02 -29.60 30.19
N ILE A 5 16.24 -28.61 29.76
CA ILE A 5 16.55 -27.21 30.03
C ILE A 5 16.43 -26.97 31.54
N SER A 6 17.31 -26.15 32.12
CA SER A 6 17.23 -25.84 33.55
C SER A 6 15.87 -25.18 33.88
N PRO A 7 15.19 -25.61 34.96
CA PRO A 7 13.86 -25.10 35.29
C PRO A 7 13.80 -23.57 35.42
N SER A 8 14.81 -22.97 36.06
CA SER A 8 14.89 -21.51 36.23
C SER A 8 15.05 -20.75 34.92
N LEU A 9 15.80 -21.29 33.96
CA LEU A 9 15.96 -20.68 32.63
C LEU A 9 14.65 -20.79 31.83
N LEU A 10 13.99 -21.95 31.89
CA LEU A 10 12.72 -22.17 31.19
C LEU A 10 11.60 -21.29 31.78
N GLU A 11 11.56 -21.12 33.09
CA GLU A 11 10.63 -20.22 33.77
C GLU A 11 10.86 -18.76 33.37
N ALA A 12 12.11 -18.31 33.31
CA ALA A 12 12.46 -16.98 32.83
C ALA A 12 12.07 -16.79 31.36
N TRP A 13 12.38 -17.75 30.48
CA TRP A 13 11.96 -17.75 29.07
C TRP A 13 10.44 -17.63 28.93
N ASN A 14 9.69 -18.43 29.67
CA ASN A 14 8.23 -18.42 29.61
C ASN A 14 7.68 -17.06 30.09
N THR A 15 8.16 -16.55 31.21
CA THR A 15 7.66 -15.29 31.81
C THR A 15 7.95 -14.09 30.90
N TYR A 16 9.21 -13.88 30.52
CA TYR A 16 9.58 -12.75 29.66
C TYR A 16 9.07 -12.91 28.23
N GLY A 17 9.03 -14.15 27.72
CA GLY A 17 8.45 -14.45 26.42
C GLY A 17 6.96 -14.12 26.35
N GLN A 18 6.20 -14.37 27.43
CA GLN A 18 4.78 -13.99 27.50
C GLN A 18 4.61 -12.48 27.51
N TYR A 19 5.40 -11.74 28.30
CA TYR A 19 5.34 -10.28 28.30
C TYR A 19 5.67 -9.70 26.92
N LEU A 20 6.70 -10.22 26.25
CA LEU A 20 7.06 -9.82 24.90
C LEU A 20 5.93 -10.14 23.90
N ALA A 21 5.35 -11.34 23.98
CA ALA A 21 4.24 -11.76 23.13
C ALA A 21 3.03 -10.82 23.27
N TYR A 22 2.64 -10.48 24.51
CA TYR A 22 1.55 -9.55 24.78
C TYR A 22 1.85 -8.13 24.30
N ALA A 23 3.08 -7.65 24.47
CA ALA A 23 3.47 -6.34 23.98
C ALA A 23 3.36 -6.25 22.45
N ILE A 24 3.92 -7.23 21.73
CA ILE A 24 3.90 -7.27 20.26
C ILE A 24 2.46 -7.40 19.74
N ALA A 25 1.70 -8.36 20.27
CA ALA A 25 0.30 -8.54 19.87
C ALA A 25 -0.54 -7.30 20.19
N GLY A 26 -0.30 -6.67 21.34
CA GLY A 26 -0.96 -5.43 21.76
C GLY A 26 -0.72 -4.29 20.76
N VAL A 27 0.52 -4.10 20.29
CA VAL A 27 0.82 -3.11 19.24
C VAL A 27 0.05 -3.42 17.95
N GLY A 28 0.00 -4.69 17.55
CA GLY A 28 -0.79 -5.11 16.37
C GLY A 28 -2.28 -4.77 16.51
N VAL A 29 -2.87 -5.03 17.68
CA VAL A 29 -4.27 -4.66 17.98
C VAL A 29 -4.46 -3.14 17.96
N LEU A 30 -3.54 -2.37 18.53
CA LEU A 30 -3.60 -0.91 18.54
C LEU A 30 -3.55 -0.32 17.12
N ILE A 31 -2.76 -0.88 16.21
CA ILE A 31 -2.74 -0.48 14.79
C ILE A 31 -4.12 -0.68 14.17
N LEU A 32 -4.74 -1.84 14.37
CA LEU A 32 -6.07 -2.14 13.82
C LEU A 32 -7.15 -1.22 14.42
N LEU A 33 -7.14 -1.03 15.74
CA LEU A 33 -8.06 -0.12 16.42
C LEU A 33 -7.89 1.33 15.95
N GLY A 34 -6.64 1.80 15.82
CA GLY A 34 -6.34 3.13 15.30
C GLY A 34 -6.85 3.31 13.87
N HIS A 35 -6.67 2.29 13.02
CA HIS A 35 -7.21 2.29 11.66
C HIS A 35 -8.74 2.42 11.64
N TYR A 36 -9.46 1.58 12.41
CA TYR A 36 -10.92 1.65 12.52
C TYR A 36 -11.40 2.98 13.10
N LEU A 37 -10.74 3.49 14.15
CA LEU A 37 -11.06 4.79 14.74
C LEU A 37 -10.89 5.92 13.73
N LYS A 38 -9.81 5.90 12.92
CA LYS A 38 -9.60 6.89 11.86
C LYS A 38 -10.72 6.84 10.81
N LEU A 39 -11.20 5.65 10.44
CA LEU A 39 -12.33 5.51 9.51
C LEU A 39 -13.66 6.00 10.08
N LEU A 40 -13.89 5.80 11.38
CA LEU A 40 -15.10 6.27 12.06
C LEU A 40 -15.12 7.79 12.24
N THR A 41 -13.96 8.39 12.52
CA THR A 41 -13.82 9.83 12.76
C THR A 41 -13.75 10.65 11.48
N THR A 42 -13.36 10.06 10.35
CA THR A 42 -13.32 10.77 9.06
C THR A 42 -14.74 10.91 8.49
N THR A 43 -15.25 12.13 8.41
CA THR A 43 -16.60 12.43 7.91
C THR A 43 -16.62 12.71 6.41
N ASP A 44 -15.65 13.46 5.91
CA ASP A 44 -15.51 13.78 4.49
C ASP A 44 -15.24 12.52 3.65
N ALA A 45 -16.05 12.36 2.60
CA ALA A 45 -16.06 11.15 1.80
C ALA A 45 -14.79 11.00 0.95
N LYS A 46 -14.21 12.11 0.44
CA LYS A 46 -12.96 12.09 -0.32
C LYS A 46 -11.78 11.73 0.57
N SER A 47 -11.68 12.36 1.74
CA SER A 47 -10.64 12.07 2.73
C SER A 47 -10.68 10.60 3.18
N LYS A 48 -11.89 10.06 3.34
CA LYS A 48 -12.09 8.63 3.66
C LYS A 48 -11.68 7.73 2.48
N TYR A 49 -12.06 8.09 1.26
CA TYR A 49 -11.66 7.39 0.04
C TYR A 49 -10.14 7.28 -0.05
N ASP A 50 -9.43 8.41 0.07
CA ASP A 50 -7.97 8.47 -0.06
C ASP A 50 -7.27 7.67 1.02
N TYR A 51 -7.75 7.78 2.25
CA TYR A 51 -7.20 7.03 3.37
C TYR A 51 -7.33 5.52 3.18
N ILE A 52 -8.51 5.04 2.73
CA ILE A 52 -8.75 3.62 2.45
C ILE A 52 -7.82 3.15 1.33
N ASN A 53 -7.78 3.88 0.21
CA ASN A 53 -6.99 3.51 -0.95
C ASN A 53 -5.48 3.45 -0.66
N MET A 54 -4.98 4.37 0.17
CA MET A 54 -3.54 4.46 0.46
C MET A 54 -3.07 3.52 1.58
N HIS A 55 -3.88 3.28 2.62
CA HIS A 55 -3.38 2.65 3.84
C HIS A 55 -4.06 1.35 4.27
N GLU A 56 -5.31 1.08 3.85
CA GLU A 56 -6.13 0.04 4.48
C GLU A 56 -5.48 -1.35 4.41
N ILE A 57 -5.03 -1.78 3.23
CA ILE A 57 -4.39 -3.10 3.04
C ILE A 57 -3.11 -3.23 3.88
N ASN A 58 -2.26 -2.20 3.87
CA ASN A 58 -0.98 -2.21 4.58
C ASN A 58 -1.18 -2.23 6.10
N LEU A 59 -2.09 -1.42 6.64
CA LEU A 59 -2.37 -1.37 8.08
C LEU A 59 -2.99 -2.68 8.58
N LEU A 60 -3.90 -3.28 7.80
CA LEU A 60 -4.44 -4.61 8.10
C LEU A 60 -3.31 -5.65 8.13
N TRP A 61 -2.45 -5.67 7.11
CA TRP A 61 -1.32 -6.59 7.04
C TRP A 61 -0.37 -6.45 8.23
N TYR A 62 0.08 -5.24 8.56
CA TYR A 62 0.99 -5.01 9.69
C TYR A 62 0.35 -5.39 11.03
N GLY A 63 -0.93 -5.07 11.23
CA GLY A 63 -1.67 -5.46 12.42
C GLY A 63 -1.73 -6.98 12.58
N PHE A 64 -2.13 -7.70 11.53
CA PHE A 64 -2.18 -9.17 11.56
C PHE A 64 -0.80 -9.81 11.72
N LEU A 65 0.23 -9.28 11.06
CA LEU A 65 1.59 -9.79 11.16
C LEU A 65 2.12 -9.72 12.59
N LEU A 66 1.94 -8.59 13.28
CA LEU A 66 2.36 -8.43 14.68
C LEU A 66 1.57 -9.35 15.61
N ILE A 67 0.24 -9.46 15.42
CA ILE A 67 -0.58 -10.39 16.20
C ILE A 67 -0.11 -11.83 16.02
N LEU A 68 0.22 -12.23 14.78
CA LEU A 68 0.72 -13.56 14.47
C LEU A 68 2.08 -13.84 15.11
N ILE A 69 3.01 -12.88 15.06
CA ILE A 69 4.31 -12.98 15.75
C ILE A 69 4.11 -13.11 17.26
N GLY A 70 3.25 -12.28 17.85
CA GLY A 70 2.92 -12.37 19.27
C GLY A 70 2.30 -13.72 19.65
N ALA A 71 1.34 -14.21 18.88
CA ALA A 71 0.69 -15.51 19.10
C ALA A 71 1.71 -16.67 19.03
N SER A 72 2.64 -16.62 18.08
CA SER A 72 3.65 -17.65 17.91
C SER A 72 4.70 -17.62 19.01
N LEU A 73 5.12 -16.44 19.46
CA LEU A 73 5.96 -16.31 20.65
C LEU A 73 5.26 -16.88 21.88
N TYR A 74 3.99 -16.50 22.11
CA TYR A 74 3.19 -17.02 23.22
C TYR A 74 3.11 -18.55 23.19
N ALA A 75 2.84 -19.15 22.04
CA ALA A 75 2.76 -20.61 21.89
C ALA A 75 4.05 -21.33 22.33
N ASN A 76 5.22 -20.72 22.10
CA ASN A 76 6.53 -21.26 22.52
C ASN A 76 6.81 -21.10 24.03
N THR A 77 5.96 -20.39 24.78
CA THR A 77 6.09 -20.21 26.23
C THR A 77 5.20 -21.14 27.07
N LEU A 78 4.37 -21.97 26.42
CA LEU A 78 3.37 -22.80 27.11
C LEU A 78 3.91 -24.13 27.65
N ARG A 79 5.24 -24.28 27.76
CA ARG A 79 5.88 -25.55 28.12
C ARG A 79 6.48 -25.47 29.51
N ALA A 80 5.96 -26.30 30.42
CA ALA A 80 6.45 -26.39 31.80
C ALA A 80 7.79 -27.12 31.89
N ASN A 81 8.06 -28.10 31.01
CA ASN A 81 9.31 -28.85 30.95
C ASN A 81 9.62 -29.20 29.49
N THR A 82 10.89 -29.10 29.06
CA THR A 82 11.33 -29.50 27.72
C THR A 82 12.83 -29.78 27.67
N THR A 83 13.28 -30.50 26.64
CA THR A 83 14.70 -30.65 26.30
C THR A 83 15.08 -29.62 25.22
N TRP A 84 16.39 -29.39 25.04
CA TRP A 84 16.89 -28.49 24.01
C TRP A 84 16.46 -28.86 22.59
N LEU A 85 16.47 -30.16 22.26
CA LEU A 85 16.00 -30.66 20.97
C LEU A 85 14.55 -30.23 20.71
N TRP A 86 13.64 -30.54 21.64
CA TRP A 86 12.22 -30.23 21.47
C TRP A 86 11.95 -28.72 21.48
N PHE A 87 12.70 -27.94 22.25
CA PHE A 87 12.59 -26.48 22.25
C PHE A 87 12.80 -25.90 20.84
N PHE A 88 13.88 -26.30 20.15
CA PHE A 88 14.13 -25.85 18.78
C PHE A 88 13.12 -26.40 17.77
N VAL A 89 12.67 -27.65 17.94
CA VAL A 89 11.61 -28.23 17.10
C VAL A 89 10.33 -27.39 17.20
N TRP A 90 9.91 -26.98 18.40
CA TRP A 90 8.70 -26.16 18.58
C TRP A 90 8.85 -24.76 17.98
N ILE A 91 10.00 -24.11 18.14
CA ILE A 91 10.27 -22.82 17.50
C ILE A 91 10.20 -22.96 15.97
N PHE A 92 10.82 -24.00 15.42
CA PHE A 92 10.77 -24.27 13.99
C PHE A 92 9.34 -24.50 13.49
N VAL A 93 8.57 -25.37 14.16
CA VAL A 93 7.19 -25.68 13.78
C VAL A 93 6.30 -24.43 13.84
N THR A 94 6.40 -23.64 14.91
CA THR A 94 5.61 -22.40 15.05
C THR A 94 6.00 -21.36 14.00
N LEU A 95 7.28 -21.22 13.66
CA LEU A 95 7.72 -20.37 12.56
C LEU A 95 7.15 -20.81 11.21
N MET A 96 7.18 -22.11 10.90
CA MET A 96 6.61 -22.65 9.66
C MET A 96 5.11 -22.42 9.57
N VAL A 97 4.37 -22.69 10.65
CA VAL A 97 2.92 -22.43 10.71
C VAL A 97 2.63 -20.93 10.55
N SER A 98 3.40 -20.06 11.23
CA SER A 98 3.27 -18.60 11.10
C SER A 98 3.51 -18.14 9.67
N MET A 99 4.54 -18.66 9.01
CA MET A 99 4.83 -18.30 7.63
C MET A 99 3.68 -18.69 6.70
N ILE A 100 3.15 -19.91 6.84
CA ILE A 100 2.02 -20.38 6.04
C ILE A 100 0.79 -19.49 6.26
N VAL A 101 0.42 -19.23 7.52
CA VAL A 101 -0.72 -18.37 7.86
C VAL A 101 -0.51 -16.95 7.36
N GLY A 102 0.69 -16.39 7.52
CA GLY A 102 1.06 -15.06 7.04
C GLY A 102 0.90 -14.95 5.53
N VAL A 103 1.40 -15.92 4.77
CA VAL A 103 1.26 -15.97 3.30
C VAL A 103 -0.21 -16.08 2.89
N VAL A 104 -1.01 -16.90 3.58
CA VAL A 104 -2.45 -17.00 3.31
C VAL A 104 -3.14 -15.65 3.53
N ILE A 105 -2.91 -14.99 4.67
CA ILE A 105 -3.48 -13.67 4.97
C ILE A 105 -3.03 -12.64 3.94
N GLN A 106 -1.74 -12.61 3.59
CA GLN A 106 -1.19 -11.68 2.60
C GLN A 106 -1.86 -11.86 1.24
N ASN A 107 -2.06 -13.11 0.79
CA ASN A 107 -2.73 -13.39 -0.47
C ASN A 107 -4.21 -13.01 -0.45
N VAL A 108 -4.91 -13.26 0.67
CA VAL A 108 -6.30 -12.83 0.84
C VAL A 108 -6.40 -11.29 0.74
N LEU A 109 -5.53 -10.56 1.45
CA LEU A 109 -5.50 -9.10 1.42
C LEU A 109 -5.10 -8.54 0.04
N LYS A 110 -4.22 -9.21 -0.68
CA LYS A 110 -3.73 -8.74 -1.99
C LYS A 110 -4.68 -9.04 -3.14
N PHE A 111 -5.34 -10.20 -3.14
CA PHE A 111 -6.09 -10.67 -4.32
C PHE A 111 -7.61 -10.69 -4.13
N TYR A 112 -8.11 -10.91 -2.91
CA TYR A 112 -9.54 -11.04 -2.68
C TYR A 112 -10.15 -9.79 -2.03
N TYR A 113 -9.43 -9.18 -1.09
CA TYR A 113 -9.88 -7.99 -0.38
C TYR A 113 -10.11 -6.75 -1.27
N PRO A 114 -9.33 -6.49 -2.35
CA PRO A 114 -9.55 -5.33 -3.21
C PRO A 114 -10.97 -5.24 -3.78
N PHE A 115 -11.62 -6.37 -4.06
CA PHE A 115 -13.01 -6.40 -4.52
C PHE A 115 -13.99 -5.71 -3.55
N PHE A 116 -13.80 -5.87 -2.25
CA PHE A 116 -14.64 -5.22 -1.23
C PHE A 116 -14.28 -3.75 -1.07
N ILE A 117 -12.99 -3.42 -1.18
CA ILE A 117 -12.51 -2.03 -1.17
C ILE A 117 -13.11 -1.27 -2.35
N GLU A 118 -13.01 -1.78 -3.57
CA GLU A 118 -13.52 -1.13 -4.77
C GLU A 118 -15.01 -0.77 -4.66
N LYS A 119 -15.84 -1.69 -4.15
CA LYS A 119 -17.27 -1.41 -3.90
C LYS A 119 -17.48 -0.28 -2.90
N ARG A 120 -16.71 -0.26 -1.82
CA ARG A 120 -16.76 0.81 -0.81
C ARG A 120 -16.27 2.14 -1.37
N LEU A 121 -15.17 2.12 -2.12
CA LEU A 121 -14.58 3.30 -2.76
C LEU A 121 -15.54 3.90 -3.79
N LYS A 122 -16.16 3.09 -4.66
CA LYS A 122 -17.20 3.55 -5.59
C LYS A 122 -18.37 4.21 -4.86
N LYS A 123 -18.85 3.60 -3.78
CA LYS A 123 -19.90 4.20 -2.95
C LYS A 123 -19.47 5.55 -2.39
N LEU A 124 -18.23 5.69 -1.91
CA LEU A 124 -17.71 6.94 -1.37
C LEU A 124 -17.52 8.02 -2.44
N ARG A 125 -17.01 7.66 -3.63
CA ARG A 125 -16.83 8.56 -4.79
C ARG A 125 -18.17 9.18 -5.18
N PHE A 126 -19.19 8.36 -5.44
CA PHE A 126 -20.49 8.81 -5.93
C PHE A 126 -21.52 9.21 -4.86
N THR A 127 -21.14 9.29 -3.58
CA THR A 127 -22.05 9.81 -2.54
C THR A 127 -22.19 11.32 -2.69
N PRO A 128 -23.42 11.89 -2.80
CA PRO A 128 -23.61 13.32 -2.96
C PRO A 128 -22.88 14.15 -1.92
N ARG A 129 -22.16 15.17 -2.38
CA ARG A 129 -21.49 16.15 -1.50
C ARG A 129 -22.49 17.16 -0.97
N ILE A 130 -22.12 17.81 0.13
CA ILE A 130 -22.91 18.87 0.76
C ILE A 130 -22.14 20.18 0.60
N SER A 131 -22.78 21.20 0.04
CA SER A 131 -22.20 22.53 -0.12
C SER A 131 -22.04 23.24 1.23
N PRO A 132 -21.26 24.34 1.32
CA PRO A 132 -21.16 25.14 2.54
C PRO A 132 -22.52 25.62 3.07
N ASP A 133 -23.50 25.76 2.19
CA ASP A 133 -24.87 26.17 2.51
C ASP A 133 -25.77 24.98 2.94
N GLY A 134 -25.22 23.78 3.07
CA GLY A 134 -25.95 22.59 3.52
C GLY A 134 -26.80 21.90 2.45
N ARG A 135 -26.69 22.29 1.17
CA ARG A 135 -27.44 21.68 0.07
C ARG A 135 -26.70 20.51 -0.54
N LYS A 136 -27.44 19.54 -1.09
CA LYS A 136 -26.86 18.43 -1.84
C LYS A 136 -26.37 18.94 -3.19
N MET A 137 -25.15 18.58 -3.55
CA MET A 137 -24.52 18.94 -4.81
C MET A 137 -24.83 17.88 -5.88
N LYS A 138 -24.96 18.32 -7.14
CA LYS A 138 -25.05 17.46 -8.33
C LYS A 138 -23.63 17.12 -8.79
N LEU A 139 -23.39 15.86 -9.14
CA LEU A 139 -22.18 15.45 -9.87
C LEU A 139 -22.43 15.72 -11.35
N LEU A 140 -21.52 16.43 -12.00
CA LEU A 140 -21.57 16.71 -13.43
C LEU A 140 -21.19 15.47 -14.25
N SER A 141 -21.65 15.39 -15.50
CA SER A 141 -21.07 14.43 -16.46
C SER A 141 -19.72 14.94 -16.97
N GLU A 142 -18.94 14.04 -17.57
CA GLU A 142 -17.63 14.35 -18.16
C GLU A 142 -17.72 15.53 -19.15
N GLU A 143 -18.78 15.61 -19.95
CA GLU A 143 -18.96 16.72 -20.90
C GLU A 143 -19.41 18.03 -20.22
N GLU A 144 -20.10 17.93 -19.09
CA GLU A 144 -20.55 19.10 -18.32
C GLU A 144 -19.40 19.70 -17.50
N GLU A 145 -18.39 18.89 -17.13
CA GLU A 145 -17.34 19.31 -16.20
C GLU A 145 -16.15 20.03 -16.85
N ASP A 146 -15.87 19.80 -18.14
CA ASP A 146 -14.81 20.46 -18.91
C ASP A 146 -14.76 21.98 -18.71
N VAL A 147 -15.94 22.62 -18.59
CA VAL A 147 -16.07 24.08 -18.41
C VAL A 147 -15.49 24.55 -17.08
N TYR A 148 -15.38 23.66 -16.09
CA TYR A 148 -14.84 23.92 -14.76
C TYR A 148 -13.39 23.49 -14.60
N LEU A 149 -12.86 22.70 -15.53
CA LEU A 149 -11.49 22.21 -15.53
C LEU A 149 -10.58 23.15 -16.34
N ASP A 150 -9.37 23.38 -15.84
CA ASP A 150 -8.35 24.09 -16.61
C ASP A 150 -7.74 23.18 -17.69
N GLU A 151 -7.05 23.77 -18.68
CA GLU A 151 -6.46 23.02 -19.79
C GLU A 151 -5.47 21.93 -19.35
N GLY A 152 -4.79 22.12 -18.21
CA GLY A 152 -3.85 21.14 -17.67
C GLY A 152 -4.55 19.97 -16.98
N MET A 153 -5.67 20.23 -16.30
CA MET A 153 -6.56 19.20 -15.75
C MET A 153 -7.16 18.35 -16.86
N GLN A 154 -7.67 18.98 -17.92
CA GLN A 154 -8.16 18.28 -19.13
C GLN A 154 -7.03 17.44 -19.76
N ALA A 155 -5.80 17.96 -19.82
CA ALA A 155 -4.66 17.21 -20.31
C ALA A 155 -4.29 15.99 -19.44
N GLU A 156 -4.54 16.03 -18.12
CA GLU A 156 -4.38 14.85 -17.25
C GLU A 156 -5.48 13.79 -17.52
N GLU A 157 -6.70 14.21 -17.81
CA GLU A 157 -7.81 13.31 -18.18
C GLU A 157 -7.63 12.67 -19.55
N ASP A 158 -7.22 13.46 -20.55
CA ASP A 158 -6.80 12.99 -21.87
C ASP A 158 -5.63 12.00 -21.77
N ALA A 159 -4.74 12.25 -20.80
CA ALA A 159 -3.64 11.36 -20.49
C ALA A 159 -4.06 10.09 -19.72
N PHE A 160 -5.31 10.02 -19.26
CA PHE A 160 -5.88 9.01 -18.37
C PHE A 160 -5.08 8.81 -17.07
N SER A 161 -4.38 9.86 -16.63
CA SER A 161 -3.53 9.82 -15.43
C SER A 161 -4.28 10.25 -14.18
N VAL A 162 -5.28 11.09 -14.35
CA VAL A 162 -6.16 11.62 -13.31
C VAL A 162 -7.57 11.59 -13.85
N ASP A 163 -8.53 11.31 -12.98
CA ASP A 163 -9.94 11.57 -13.24
C ASP A 163 -10.38 12.68 -12.27
N TYR A 164 -11.01 13.74 -12.76
CA TYR A 164 -11.66 14.73 -11.92
C TYR A 164 -13.14 14.39 -11.75
N ASP A 165 -13.71 14.71 -10.59
CA ASP A 165 -15.15 14.75 -10.40
C ASP A 165 -15.52 16.19 -10.01
N VAL A 166 -16.37 16.85 -10.80
CA VAL A 166 -16.88 18.17 -10.46
C VAL A 166 -18.27 18.09 -9.83
N TRP A 167 -18.37 18.53 -8.58
CA TRP A 167 -19.63 18.69 -7.86
C TRP A 167 -20.07 20.16 -7.90
N VAL A 168 -21.33 20.41 -8.21
CA VAL A 168 -21.92 21.76 -8.25
C VAL A 168 -23.19 21.85 -7.41
N ASP A 169 -23.29 22.92 -6.62
CA ASP A 169 -24.55 23.37 -6.04
C ASP A 169 -25.28 24.26 -7.06
N GLU A 170 -26.35 23.75 -7.65
CA GLU A 170 -27.09 24.44 -8.73
C GLU A 170 -27.72 25.78 -8.28
N VAL A 171 -27.85 26.01 -6.96
CA VAL A 171 -28.48 27.24 -6.43
C VAL A 171 -27.44 28.32 -6.11
N SER A 172 -26.34 27.97 -5.43
CA SER A 172 -25.27 28.96 -5.11
C SER A 172 -24.18 29.05 -6.17
N GLY A 173 -24.09 28.09 -7.08
CA GLY A 173 -22.96 27.96 -8.00
C GLY A 173 -21.66 27.51 -7.33
N TYR A 174 -21.71 27.08 -6.06
CA TYR A 174 -20.53 26.56 -5.38
C TYR A 174 -20.06 25.26 -6.06
N THR A 175 -18.78 25.23 -6.44
CA THR A 175 -18.15 24.09 -7.09
C THR A 175 -17.12 23.44 -6.16
N LYS A 176 -17.06 22.10 -6.19
CA LYS A 176 -16.05 21.31 -5.49
C LYS A 176 -15.47 20.30 -6.50
N ILE A 177 -14.19 20.47 -6.81
CA ILE A 177 -13.45 19.59 -7.71
C ILE A 177 -12.69 18.57 -6.87
N GLU A 178 -12.88 17.28 -7.13
CA GLU A 178 -12.19 16.18 -6.43
C GLU A 178 -11.30 15.40 -7.41
N LYS A 179 -10.05 15.16 -7.01
CA LYS A 179 -9.02 14.49 -7.84
C LYS A 179 -8.92 12.99 -7.52
N TYR A 180 -9.00 12.11 -8.52
CA TYR A 180 -8.83 10.66 -8.39
C TYR A 180 -7.69 10.15 -9.28
N ASN A 181 -7.08 9.02 -8.90
CA ASN A 181 -6.06 8.39 -9.75
C ASN A 181 -6.75 7.79 -10.98
N GLY A 182 -6.25 8.14 -12.17
CA GLY A 182 -6.69 7.55 -13.41
C GLY A 182 -6.16 6.13 -13.62
N ARG A 183 -6.51 5.53 -14.76
CA ARG A 183 -6.12 4.15 -15.10
C ARG A 183 -4.67 4.01 -15.58
N LEU A 184 -4.06 5.07 -16.08
CA LEU A 184 -2.66 5.09 -16.51
C LEU A 184 -1.80 5.84 -15.48
N HIS A 185 -0.55 5.41 -15.33
CA HIS A 185 0.40 6.12 -14.49
C HIS A 185 1.20 7.10 -15.35
N ALA A 186 1.10 8.38 -15.04
CA ALA A 186 1.98 9.42 -15.55
C ALA A 186 2.62 10.14 -14.36
N LEU A 187 3.86 10.60 -14.56
CA LEU A 187 4.58 11.32 -13.53
C LEU A 187 4.13 12.77 -13.49
N GLN A 188 4.30 13.41 -12.34
CA GLN A 188 4.14 14.84 -12.22
C GLN A 188 5.27 15.56 -12.95
N CYS A 189 4.92 16.51 -13.82
CA CYS A 189 5.90 17.34 -14.53
C CYS A 189 6.53 18.35 -13.56
N SER A 190 7.85 18.47 -13.59
CA SER A 190 8.62 19.42 -12.78
C SER A 190 8.41 20.89 -13.17
N GLU A 191 7.91 21.16 -14.38
CA GLU A 191 7.68 22.51 -14.89
C GLU A 191 6.24 23.00 -14.67
N CYS A 192 5.23 22.20 -15.06
CA CYS A 192 3.82 22.61 -14.98
C CYS A 192 3.01 21.94 -13.85
N ASN A 193 3.60 21.02 -13.09
CA ASN A 193 2.95 20.30 -11.97
C ASN A 193 1.76 19.38 -12.31
N TYR A 194 1.34 19.28 -13.56
CA TYR A 194 0.35 18.30 -14.01
C TYR A 194 0.96 16.91 -14.20
N GLN A 195 0.19 15.86 -13.94
CA GLN A 195 0.57 14.45 -14.13
C GLN A 195 0.43 14.02 -15.60
N THR A 196 1.16 14.67 -16.48
CA THR A 196 1.12 14.42 -17.92
C THR A 196 2.48 13.96 -18.46
N LEU A 197 3.45 13.71 -17.58
CA LEU A 197 4.79 13.31 -17.95
C LEU A 197 4.85 11.81 -18.22
N LYS A 198 5.03 11.43 -19.49
CA LYS A 198 5.06 10.04 -19.96
C LYS A 198 6.41 9.70 -20.58
N ILE A 199 6.75 8.40 -20.59
CA ILE A 199 7.95 7.90 -21.24
C ILE A 199 7.77 8.06 -22.76
N ASP A 200 8.68 8.79 -23.38
CA ASP A 200 8.73 8.99 -24.84
C ASP A 200 9.62 7.93 -25.50
N ARG A 201 10.81 7.72 -24.94
CA ARG A 201 11.75 6.68 -25.40
C ARG A 201 12.64 6.18 -24.26
N GLU A 202 13.18 4.99 -24.44
CA GLU A 202 14.18 4.39 -23.55
C GLU A 202 15.43 4.03 -24.35
N GLU A 203 16.60 4.23 -23.77
CA GLU A 203 17.89 3.98 -24.40
C GLU A 203 18.84 3.31 -23.40
N VAL A 204 19.43 2.18 -23.78
CA VAL A 204 20.49 1.55 -22.99
C VAL A 204 21.79 2.31 -23.28
N VAL A 205 22.27 3.07 -22.30
CA VAL A 205 23.51 3.85 -22.40
C VAL A 205 24.73 2.95 -22.21
N GLN A 206 24.61 1.99 -21.29
CA GLN A 206 25.64 0.99 -21.02
C GLN A 206 24.99 -0.38 -20.87
N GLU A 207 25.45 -1.35 -21.65
CA GLU A 207 25.00 -2.73 -21.51
C GLU A 207 25.54 -3.33 -20.20
N ALA A 208 24.68 -4.10 -19.51
CA ALA A 208 25.10 -4.81 -18.32
C ALA A 208 26.05 -5.95 -18.68
N THR A 209 27.11 -6.11 -17.90
CA THR A 209 28.03 -7.26 -18.02
C THR A 209 27.88 -8.17 -16.80
N THR A 210 28.65 -9.26 -16.73
CA THR A 210 28.70 -10.12 -15.54
C THR A 210 29.36 -9.43 -14.35
N THR A 211 30.23 -8.44 -14.60
CA THR A 211 31.00 -7.74 -13.58
C THR A 211 30.48 -6.34 -13.27
N GLU A 212 29.85 -5.67 -14.25
CA GLU A 212 29.40 -4.28 -14.15
C GLU A 212 27.89 -4.16 -14.41
N GLU A 213 27.23 -3.29 -13.66
CA GLU A 213 25.83 -2.93 -13.91
C GLU A 213 25.71 -2.15 -15.22
N GLY A 214 24.59 -2.33 -15.91
CA GLY A 214 24.26 -1.50 -17.07
C GLY A 214 23.57 -0.20 -16.65
N GLU A 215 23.36 0.69 -17.62
CA GLU A 215 22.64 1.95 -17.42
C GLU A 215 21.55 2.11 -18.49
N LEU A 216 20.31 2.33 -18.03
CA LEU A 216 19.15 2.64 -18.85
C LEU A 216 18.76 4.10 -18.66
N MET A 217 18.71 4.87 -19.75
CA MET A 217 18.20 6.22 -19.76
C MET A 217 16.75 6.22 -20.25
N LYS A 218 15.82 6.74 -19.44
CA LYS A 218 14.44 6.99 -19.86
C LYS A 218 14.26 8.46 -20.15
N TYR A 219 13.73 8.77 -21.32
CA TYR A 219 13.37 10.12 -21.73
C TYR A 219 11.87 10.29 -21.58
N TYR A 220 11.48 11.37 -20.92
CA TYR A 220 10.09 11.71 -20.65
C TYR A 220 9.72 12.98 -21.37
N THR A 221 8.46 13.04 -21.83
CA THR A 221 7.86 14.23 -22.43
C THR A 221 6.52 14.51 -21.76
N CYS A 222 6.30 15.76 -21.37
CA CYS A 222 5.05 16.23 -20.79
C CYS A 222 4.02 16.45 -21.90
N GLY A 223 2.87 15.78 -21.79
CA GLY A 223 1.77 15.92 -22.76
C GLY A 223 1.11 17.30 -22.77
N TYR A 224 1.23 18.08 -21.69
CA TYR A 224 0.63 19.42 -21.58
C TYR A 224 1.60 20.53 -22.03
N CYS A 225 2.67 20.79 -21.26
CA CYS A 225 3.60 21.90 -21.55
C CYS A 225 4.74 21.53 -22.52
N GLY A 226 4.90 20.26 -22.90
CA GLY A 226 5.98 19.81 -23.77
C GLY A 226 7.36 19.70 -23.10
N HIS A 227 7.46 19.91 -21.77
CA HIS A 227 8.69 19.74 -21.01
C HIS A 227 9.32 18.36 -21.24
N LYS A 228 10.66 18.32 -21.35
CA LYS A 228 11.42 17.08 -21.54
C LYS A 228 12.41 16.89 -20.39
N GLU A 229 12.33 15.74 -19.73
CA GLU A 229 13.29 15.35 -18.71
C GLU A 229 13.82 13.92 -18.97
N ARG A 230 14.97 13.59 -18.38
CA ARG A 230 15.57 12.26 -18.50
C ARG A 230 16.00 11.75 -17.14
N LYS A 231 15.86 10.45 -16.91
CA LYS A 231 16.27 9.78 -15.66
C LYS A 231 17.06 8.53 -15.99
N SER A 232 18.20 8.36 -15.33
CA SER A 232 19.00 7.14 -15.40
C SER A 232 18.50 6.12 -14.38
N PHE A 233 18.55 4.85 -14.78
CA PHE A 233 18.22 3.69 -13.98
C PHE A 233 19.34 2.66 -14.13
N SER A 234 19.76 2.03 -13.04
CA SER A 234 20.73 0.95 -13.11
C SER A 234 20.07 -0.35 -13.59
N ILE A 235 20.76 -1.06 -14.47
CA ILE A 235 20.39 -2.38 -14.95
C ILE A 235 21.23 -3.40 -14.20
N SER A 236 20.58 -4.37 -13.57
CA SER A 236 21.27 -5.46 -12.85
C SER A 236 22.25 -6.20 -13.77
N LYS A 237 23.37 -6.64 -13.18
CA LYS A 237 24.39 -7.46 -13.84
C LYS A 237 23.78 -8.71 -14.47
N LEU A 238 24.40 -9.17 -15.55
CA LEU A 238 24.05 -10.45 -16.16
C LEU A 238 24.46 -11.59 -15.21
N ARG A 239 23.61 -12.63 -15.13
CA ARG A 239 23.95 -13.86 -14.43
C ARG A 239 25.07 -14.58 -15.18
N SER A 240 26.03 -15.15 -14.45
CA SER A 240 27.01 -16.06 -15.05
C SER A 240 26.31 -17.37 -15.46
N GLU A 241 26.83 -18.04 -16.49
CA GLU A 241 26.26 -19.30 -17.00
C GLU A 241 26.18 -20.40 -15.92
N GLU A 242 27.05 -20.34 -14.90
CA GLU A 242 27.05 -21.26 -13.75
C GLU A 242 25.80 -21.13 -12.86
N GLU A 243 25.18 -19.96 -12.74
CA GLU A 243 23.98 -19.75 -11.90
C GLU A 243 22.68 -20.16 -12.59
N THR A 244 22.69 -20.42 -13.89
CA THR A 244 21.45 -20.73 -14.66
C THR A 244 21.14 -22.23 -14.67
N THR A 245 22.04 -23.07 -14.15
CA THR A 245 21.96 -24.54 -14.20
C THR A 245 21.68 -25.21 -12.85
N ALA A 246 21.40 -24.44 -11.80
CA ALA A 246 21.01 -24.92 -10.47
C ALA A 246 19.54 -24.60 -10.16
#